data_AF-A0A447QDM0-F1
#
_entry.id   AF-A0A447QDM0-F1
#
_cell.length_a   1.000
_cell.length_b   1.000
_cell.length_c   1.000
_cell.angle_alpha   90.00
_cell.angle_beta   90.00
_cell.angle_gamma   90.00
#
_symmetry.space_group_name_H-M   'P 1'
#
loop_
_entity.id
_entity.type
_entity.pdbx_description
1 polymer ?
#
loop_
_entity_poly.entity_id
_entity_poly.type
_entity_poly.pdbx_seq_one_letter_code
_entity_poly.pdbx_strand_id
1 'polypeptide(L)'
;MHAGSPKECIEGIIDRCYENPDCRNIPFDVLLRKVLKSIDVIVSIDIHGDVRRMHDIYFKSVHFKQHERGIQKIALENNIIQNT
;
A
#
# COMPACT_ATOMS: atom_id res chain seq x y z
N MET A 1 9.46 -6.99 8.78
CA MET A 1 8.50 -6.31 9.68
C MET A 1 7.61 -7.38 10.28
N HIS A 2 7.26 -7.34 11.57
CA HIS A 2 6.26 -8.25 12.14
C HIS A 2 4.87 -7.70 11.80
N ALA A 3 4.16 -8.40 10.93
CA ALA A 3 2.79 -8.08 10.48
C ALA A 3 2.18 -9.35 9.88
N GLY A 4 0.88 -9.56 10.05
CA GLY A 4 0.16 -10.71 9.47
C GLY A 4 -0.18 -10.53 8.00
N SER A 5 -0.27 -9.30 7.53
CA SER A 5 -0.61 -8.97 6.14
C SER A 5 0.22 -7.80 5.58
N PRO A 6 0.27 -7.62 4.24
CA PRO A 6 0.86 -6.44 3.63
C PRO A 6 0.23 -5.12 4.10
N LYS A 7 -1.09 -5.12 4.38
CA LYS A 7 -1.80 -3.95 4.91
C LYS A 7 -1.28 -3.56 6.30
N GLU A 8 -1.25 -4.52 7.21
CA GLU A 8 -0.71 -4.31 8.57
C GLU A 8 0.77 -3.92 8.53
N CYS A 9 1.53 -4.44 7.56
CA CYS A 9 2.92 -4.04 7.33
C CYS A 9 3.04 -2.55 6.97
N ILE A 10 2.19 -2.05 6.06
CA ILE A 10 2.16 -0.63 5.68
C ILE A 10 1.76 0.25 6.86
N GLU A 11 0.72 -0.14 7.61
CA GLU A 11 0.29 0.57 8.83
C GLU A 11 1.43 0.62 9.85
N GLY A 12 2.08 -0.50 10.13
CA GLY A 12 3.21 -0.57 11.06
C GLY A 12 4.45 0.22 10.63
N ILE A 13 4.65 0.43 9.32
CA ILE A 13 5.69 1.34 8.80
C ILE A 13 5.31 2.80 9.08
N ILE A 14 4.04 3.17 8.93
CA ILE A 14 3.55 4.52 9.21
C ILE A 14 3.62 4.82 10.70
N ASP A 15 3.20 3.88 11.55
CA ASP A 15 3.29 4.02 13.02
C ASP A 15 4.73 4.27 13.46
N ARG A 16 5.68 3.50 12.91
CA ARG A 16 7.12 3.70 13.13
C ARG A 16 7.63 5.04 12.60
N CYS A 17 7.02 5.58 11.54
CA CYS A 17 7.36 6.94 11.11
C CYS A 17 6.97 7.93 12.21
N TYR A 18 5.82 7.80 12.86
CA TYR A 18 5.40 8.70 13.95
C TYR A 18 6.26 8.61 15.22
N GLU A 19 7.02 7.52 15.40
CA GLU A 19 8.04 7.42 16.45
C GLU A 19 9.21 8.40 16.23
N ASN A 20 9.46 8.84 14.99
CA ASN A 20 10.47 9.85 14.67
C ASN A 20 9.91 11.27 14.88
N PRO A 21 10.56 12.14 15.68
CA PRO A 21 10.16 13.54 15.89
C PRO A 21 9.93 14.34 14.61
N ASP A 22 10.73 14.10 13.56
CA ASP A 22 10.63 14.81 12.28
C ASP A 22 9.34 14.49 11.53
N CYS A 23 8.76 13.32 11.80
CA CYS A 23 7.54 12.82 11.17
C CYS A 23 6.28 13.08 12.00
N ARG A 24 6.40 13.52 13.26
CA ARG A 24 5.29 13.61 14.23
C ARG A 24 4.12 14.49 13.75
N ASN A 25 4.44 15.58 13.04
CA ASN A 25 3.43 16.53 12.54
C ASN A 25 3.06 16.30 11.07
N ILE A 26 3.55 15.23 10.44
CA ILE A 26 3.21 14.93 9.06
C ILE A 26 1.82 14.26 9.02
N PRO A 27 0.89 14.75 8.18
CA PRO A 27 -0.41 14.12 8.01
C PRO A 27 -0.32 12.65 7.57
N PHE A 28 -1.24 11.81 8.05
CA PHE A 28 -1.23 10.37 7.78
C PHE A 28 -1.25 10.05 6.29
N ASP A 29 -2.07 10.75 5.52
CA ASP A 29 -2.19 10.57 4.06
C ASP A 29 -0.88 10.91 3.33
N VAL A 30 -0.12 11.89 3.82
CA VAL A 30 1.20 12.25 3.29
C VAL A 30 2.21 11.13 3.57
N LEU A 31 2.24 10.57 4.78
CA LEU A 31 3.10 9.43 5.12
C LEU A 31 2.70 8.19 4.34
N LEU A 32 1.41 7.85 4.29
CA LEU A 32 0.89 6.74 3.50
C LEU A 32 1.31 6.85 2.04
N ARG A 33 1.15 8.02 1.40
CA ARG A 33 1.62 8.25 0.03
C ARG A 33 3.12 8.05 -0.12
N LYS A 34 3.93 8.51 0.86
CA LYS A 34 5.39 8.32 0.83
C LYS A 34 5.76 6.84 0.95
N VAL A 35 5.16 6.12 1.89
CA VAL A 35 5.38 4.68 2.11
C VAL A 35 5.01 3.87 0.86
N LEU A 36 3.81 4.09 0.31
CA LEU A 36 3.34 3.40 -0.91
C LEU A 36 4.20 3.73 -2.15
N LYS A 37 4.76 4.94 -2.22
CA LYS A 37 5.70 5.31 -3.30
C LYS A 37 7.06 4.63 -3.13
N SER A 38 7.51 4.40 -1.91
CA SER A 38 8.84 3.84 -1.61
C SER A 38 8.90 2.30 -1.61
N ILE A 39 7.75 1.62 -1.62
CA ILE A 39 7.69 0.15 -1.51
C ILE A 39 7.06 -0.45 -2.76
N ASP A 40 7.82 -1.27 -3.47
CA ASP A 40 7.34 -1.93 -4.69
C ASP A 40 6.69 -3.30 -4.41
N VAL A 41 7.20 -4.05 -3.42
CA VAL A 41 6.73 -5.40 -3.07
C VAL A 41 6.70 -5.58 -1.56
N ILE A 42 5.63 -6.19 -1.02
CA ILE A 42 5.60 -6.74 0.34
C ILE A 42 5.09 -8.17 0.23
N VAL A 43 5.79 -9.11 0.86
CA VAL A 43 5.36 -10.51 0.95
C VAL A 43 5.11 -10.84 2.42
N SER A 44 3.90 -11.28 2.75
CA SER A 44 3.59 -11.89 4.05
C SER A 44 3.98 -13.36 4.03
N ILE A 45 4.65 -13.79 5.09
CA ILE A 45 5.06 -15.19 5.29
C ILE A 45 4.22 -15.76 6.42
N ASP A 46 3.48 -16.82 6.13
CA ASP A 46 2.74 -17.61 7.11
C ASP A 46 3.55 -18.84 7.53
N ILE A 47 3.42 -19.20 8.81
CA ILE A 47 4.12 -20.32 9.44
C ILE A 47 3.06 -21.24 10.00
N HIS A 48 2.89 -22.40 9.36
CA HIS A 48 1.97 -23.44 9.82
C HIS A 48 2.76 -24.69 10.20
N GLY A 49 3.01 -24.87 11.50
CA GLY A 49 3.98 -25.86 11.99
C GLY A 49 5.39 -25.53 11.50
N ASP A 50 6.06 -26.52 10.91
CA ASP A 50 7.42 -26.36 10.35
C ASP A 50 7.45 -25.85 8.90
N VAL A 51 6.29 -25.61 8.28
CA VAL A 51 6.22 -25.16 6.89
C VAL A 51 6.04 -23.64 6.81
N ARG A 52 6.95 -22.98 6.10
CA ARG A 52 6.89 -21.55 5.79
C ARG A 52 6.39 -21.34 4.37
N ARG A 53 5.36 -20.52 4.19
CA ARG A 53 4.75 -20.24 2.88
C ARG A 53 4.57 -18.74 2.69
N MET A 54 4.67 -18.28 1.45
CA MET A 54 4.16 -16.96 1.10
C MET A 54 2.64 -17.02 1.19
N HIS A 55 2.05 -16.18 2.02
CA HIS A 55 0.61 -16.14 2.26
C HIS A 55 -0.08 -15.08 1.42
N ASP A 56 0.52 -13.88 1.36
CA ASP A 56 -0.05 -12.73 0.66
C ASP A 56 1.06 -11.84 0.08
N ILE A 57 0.77 -11.17 -1.02
CA ILE A 57 1.72 -10.33 -1.75
C ILE A 57 1.04 -9.01 -2.13
N TYR A 58 1.57 -7.90 -1.60
CA TYR A 58 1.36 -6.59 -2.19
C TYR A 58 2.38 -6.39 -3.31
N PHE A 59 1.89 -6.02 -4.49
CA PHE A 59 2.72 -5.61 -5.61
C PHE A 59 2.21 -4.28 -6.17
N LYS A 60 3.02 -3.24 -6.00
CA LYS A 60 2.71 -1.86 -6.34
C LYS A 60 2.19 -1.70 -7.77
N SER A 61 2.85 -2.33 -8.74
CA SER A 61 2.45 -2.22 -10.16
C SER A 61 1.05 -2.75 -10.44
N VAL A 62 0.55 -3.74 -9.68
CA VAL A 62 -0.82 -4.24 -9.81
C VAL A 62 -1.79 -3.32 -9.08
N HIS A 63 -1.41 -2.88 -7.88
CA HIS A 63 -2.22 -1.99 -7.04
C HIS A 63 -2.48 -0.63 -7.71
N PHE A 64 -1.44 0.02 -8.25
CA PHE A 64 -1.59 1.30 -8.97
C PHE A 64 -2.38 1.14 -10.27
N LYS A 65 -2.20 0.05 -11.02
CA LYS A 65 -3.02 -0.24 -12.21
C LYS A 65 -4.52 -0.40 -11.88
N GLN A 66 -4.86 -0.89 -10.68
CA GLN A 66 -6.27 -0.96 -10.23
C GLN A 66 -6.79 0.42 -9.86
N HIS A 67 -5.98 1.24 -9.20
CA HIS A 67 -6.35 2.59 -8.80
C HIS A 67 -6.52 3.54 -10.01
N GLU A 68 -5.62 3.46 -11.00
CA GLU A 68 -5.73 4.19 -12.27
C GLU A 68 -6.97 3.77 -13.06
N ARG A 69 -7.27 2.47 -13.11
CA ARG A 69 -8.51 1.96 -13.73
C ARG A 69 -9.77 2.45 -13.00
N GLY A 70 -9.74 2.54 -11.67
CA GLY A 70 -10.83 3.11 -10.89
C GLY A 70 -11.05 4.59 -11.18
N ILE A 71 -9.96 5.37 -11.29
CA ILE A 71 -10.02 6.79 -11.66
C ILE A 71 -10.53 6.96 -13.10
N GLN A 72 -10.06 6.15 -14.04
CA GLN A 72 -10.56 6.14 -15.42
C GLN A 72 -12.06 5.83 -15.47
N LYS A 73 -12.51 4.82 -14.71
CA LYS A 73 -13.93 4.47 -14.62
C LYS A 73 -14.77 5.62 -14.08
N ILE A 74 -14.35 6.25 -12.98
CA ILE A 74 -15.02 7.43 -12.41
C ILE A 74 -15.03 8.58 -13.41
N ALA A 75 -13.92 8.83 -14.10
CA ALA A 75 -13.80 9.94 -15.03
C ALA A 75 -14.60 9.70 -16.33
N LEU A 76 -14.79 8.44 -16.75
CA LEU A 76 -15.73 8.03 -17.81
C LEU A 76 -17.19 8.19 -17.38
N GLU A 77 -17.55 7.72 -16.18
CA GLU A 77 -18.91 7.87 -15.62
C GLU A 77 -19.32 9.33 -15.45
N ASN A 78 -18.36 10.23 -15.21
CA ASN A 78 -18.57 11.67 -15.04
C ASN A 78 -18.27 12.50 -16.30
N ASN A 79 -18.06 11.90 -17.48
CA ASN A 79 -17.77 12.59 -18.75
C ASN A 79 -16.55 13.56 -18.71
N ILE A 80 -15.56 13.28 -17.85
CA ILE A 80 -14.38 14.14 -17.66
C ILE A 80 -13.30 13.87 -18.72
N ILE A 81 -13.25 12.67 -19.30
CA ILE A 81 -12.33 12.26 -20.38
C ILE A 81 -13.13 11.74 -21.56
N GLN A 82 -12.87 12.27 -22.77
CA GLN A 82 -13.44 11.75 -24.01
C GLN A 82 -12.58 10.61 -24.55
N ASN A 83 -13.24 9.54 -24.99
CA ASN A 83 -12.60 8.40 -25.67
C ASN A 83 -11.76 8.93 -26.85
N THR A 84 -10.45 8.73 -26.78
CA THR A 84 -9.54 8.93 -27.92
C THR A 84 -9.29 7.59 -28.59
#